data_AF-A0A239P5R2-F1
#
_entry.id   AF-A0A239P5R2-F1
#
_cell.length_a   1.000
_cell.length_b   1.000
_cell.length_c   1.000
_cell.angle_alpha   90.00
_cell.angle_beta   90.00
_cell.angle_gamma   90.00
#
_symmetry.space_group_name_H-M   'P 1'
#
loop_
_entity.id
_entity.type
_entity.pdbx_description
1 polymer ?
#
loop_
_entity_poly.entity_id
_entity_poly.type
_entity_poly.pdbx_seq_one_letter_code
_entity_poly.pdbx_strand_id
1 'polypeptide(L)'
;MGKAERNRKRRQRQSGHGHPWTEVPPGAVRGGTQAAVSLAADIFEETQMPCRTAFLDDPLFGGPKAAVTAIQPDGSVLTDGEIINPGPVVLFEPIKVMMVKDTRTGTVHEARTEGVISGGFHRVPRGIMASLPAEGWNLYRTATGLMLCDTFEGIWAEGTLELDPAWVSEATSQGWVTVFFGPRLGVRIPPHTSAQSYTLQQRIAEFRQGRSEGLCAAASVKWHPVAPQETRSWVLLPAGTFGQPLPVAYMPQLNFTRLGGPEAFGFVRTPERLADIPIAVGVTAEVTPTDVDLVQPHLDDSLNFVGGYRAPGGATDLRYAAWHAAAHTHGQILVITGHQDFPAGHKIRHDTPEDVDKRVLQVMGASYAATVSVSDTPRRAPLA
;
A
#
# COMPACT_ATOMS: atom_id res chain seq x y z
N MET A 1 -46.50 -16.09 20.19
CA MET A 1 -45.37 -15.87 19.23
C MET A 1 -44.18 -16.75 19.61
N GLY A 2 -43.98 -17.84 18.86
CA GLY A 2 -42.99 -18.88 19.16
C GLY A 2 -41.54 -18.44 18.88
N LYS A 3 -40.58 -19.05 19.59
CA LYS A 3 -39.13 -18.77 19.47
C LYS A 3 -38.63 -19.00 18.03
N ALA A 4 -39.20 -19.98 17.32
CA ALA A 4 -38.92 -20.27 15.91
C ALA A 4 -39.39 -19.15 14.96
N GLU A 5 -40.54 -18.54 15.24
CA GLU A 5 -41.14 -17.47 14.44
C GLU A 5 -40.38 -16.14 14.61
N ARG A 6 -39.89 -15.89 15.84
CA ARG A 6 -38.94 -14.80 16.14
C ARG A 6 -37.60 -15.00 15.42
N ASN A 7 -37.06 -16.22 15.39
CA ASN A 7 -35.83 -16.52 14.65
C ASN A 7 -36.02 -16.44 13.13
N ARG A 8 -37.19 -16.81 12.59
CA ARG A 8 -37.50 -16.67 11.17
C ARG A 8 -37.65 -15.21 10.76
N LYS A 9 -38.32 -14.38 11.55
CA LYS A 9 -38.38 -12.91 11.34
C LYS A 9 -37.02 -12.24 11.53
N ARG A 10 -36.18 -12.71 12.45
CA ARG A 10 -34.81 -12.20 12.65
C ARG A 10 -33.90 -12.58 11.47
N ARG A 11 -34.01 -13.80 10.94
CA ARG A 11 -33.30 -14.24 9.73
C ARG A 11 -33.79 -13.50 8.49
N GLN A 12 -35.10 -13.28 8.32
CA GLN A 12 -35.66 -12.48 7.22
C GLN A 12 -35.30 -10.98 7.32
N ARG A 13 -35.13 -10.43 8.53
CA ARG A 13 -34.60 -9.07 8.71
C ARG A 13 -33.10 -8.97 8.49
N GLN A 14 -32.33 -10.02 8.79
CA GLN A 14 -30.89 -10.09 8.51
C GLN A 14 -30.57 -10.40 7.03
N SER A 15 -31.45 -11.12 6.32
CA SER A 15 -31.35 -11.35 4.87
C SER A 15 -32.08 -10.29 4.03
N GLY A 16 -32.90 -9.44 4.66
CA GLY A 16 -33.67 -8.37 4.03
C GLY A 16 -33.05 -6.98 4.10
N HIS A 17 -31.85 -6.82 4.67
CA HIS A 17 -31.02 -5.67 4.34
C HIS A 17 -30.47 -5.91 2.93
N GLY A 18 -31.26 -5.51 1.93
CA GLY A 18 -30.88 -5.57 0.53
C GLY A 18 -29.47 -5.04 0.38
N HIS A 19 -28.56 -5.91 -0.05
CA HIS A 19 -27.28 -5.47 -0.54
C HIS A 19 -27.58 -4.47 -1.67
N PRO A 20 -27.16 -3.19 -1.56
CA PRO A 20 -27.46 -2.16 -2.57
C PRO A 20 -26.90 -2.47 -3.96
N TRP A 21 -26.11 -3.54 -4.07
CA TRP A 21 -25.27 -3.89 -5.21
C TRP A 21 -25.75 -5.18 -5.91
N THR A 22 -27.07 -5.42 -5.91
CA THR A 22 -27.66 -6.53 -6.68
C THR A 22 -27.78 -6.21 -8.17
N GLU A 23 -27.76 -4.93 -8.54
CA GLU A 23 -27.66 -4.48 -9.93
C GLU A 23 -26.21 -4.29 -10.35
N VAL A 24 -25.90 -4.66 -11.60
CA VAL A 24 -24.60 -4.42 -12.24
C VAL A 24 -24.48 -2.92 -12.49
N PRO A 25 -23.57 -2.20 -11.81
CA PRO A 25 -23.45 -0.75 -12.00
C PRO A 25 -22.96 -0.42 -13.41
N PRO A 26 -23.27 0.78 -13.93
CA PRO A 26 -22.59 1.32 -15.10
C PRO A 26 -21.06 1.27 -14.88
N GLY A 27 -20.32 0.67 -15.82
CA GLY A 27 -18.85 0.51 -15.71
C GLY A 27 -18.39 -0.82 -15.12
N ALA A 28 -19.28 -1.77 -14.85
CA ALA A 28 -18.87 -3.12 -14.47
C ALA A 28 -18.09 -3.80 -15.59
N VAL A 29 -16.86 -4.20 -15.29
CA VAL A 29 -16.00 -4.94 -16.21
C VAL A 29 -15.96 -6.40 -15.76
N ARG A 30 -16.01 -7.34 -16.71
CA ARG A 30 -15.83 -8.75 -16.40
C ARG A 30 -14.40 -8.97 -15.91
N GLY A 31 -14.26 -9.63 -14.76
CA GLY A 31 -12.95 -10.03 -14.22
C GLY A 31 -12.16 -10.88 -15.22
N GLY A 32 -10.83 -10.71 -15.22
CA GLY A 32 -9.91 -11.41 -16.13
C GLY A 32 -9.81 -10.82 -17.54
N THR A 33 -10.46 -9.69 -17.81
CA THR A 33 -10.26 -8.94 -19.07
C THR A 33 -9.11 -7.94 -18.91
N GLN A 34 -8.44 -7.58 -20.01
CA GLN A 34 -7.37 -6.57 -20.01
C GLN A 34 -7.85 -5.22 -19.47
N ALA A 35 -9.10 -4.84 -19.76
CA ALA A 35 -9.72 -3.63 -19.21
C ALA A 35 -9.87 -3.69 -17.69
N ALA A 36 -10.24 -4.84 -17.13
CA ALA A 36 -10.33 -5.03 -15.68
C ALA A 36 -8.94 -4.99 -15.02
N VAL A 37 -7.92 -5.55 -15.66
CA VAL A 37 -6.55 -5.52 -15.11
C VAL A 37 -5.95 -4.12 -15.18
N SER A 38 -6.13 -3.40 -16.29
CA SER A 38 -5.70 -2.00 -16.39
C SER A 38 -6.38 -1.12 -15.35
N LEU A 39 -7.69 -1.29 -15.14
CA LEU A 39 -8.43 -0.56 -14.11
C LEU A 39 -7.93 -0.90 -12.71
N ALA A 40 -7.65 -2.17 -12.43
CA ALA A 40 -7.08 -2.59 -11.16
C ALA A 40 -5.70 -1.92 -10.95
N ALA A 41 -4.80 -2.02 -11.92
CA ALA A 41 -3.48 -1.39 -11.85
C ALA A 41 -3.59 0.12 -11.55
N ASP A 42 -4.43 0.84 -12.28
CA ASP A 42 -4.66 2.28 -12.05
C ASP A 42 -5.18 2.61 -10.64
N ILE A 43 -6.02 1.74 -10.06
CA ILE A 43 -6.58 1.92 -8.71
C ILE A 43 -5.56 1.56 -7.62
N PHE A 44 -4.72 0.55 -7.84
CA PHE A 44 -3.69 0.12 -6.90
C PHE A 44 -2.45 1.02 -6.94
N GLU A 45 -2.14 1.65 -8.08
CA GLU A 45 -1.08 2.67 -8.21
C GLU A 45 -1.45 4.00 -7.53
N GLU A 46 -2.73 4.23 -7.20
CA GLU A 46 -3.18 5.44 -6.53
C GLU A 46 -2.84 5.41 -5.03
N THR A 47 -1.69 5.96 -4.66
CA THR A 47 -1.24 6.08 -3.26
C THR A 47 -1.85 7.29 -2.56
N GLN A 48 -1.97 8.41 -3.27
CA GLN A 48 -2.52 9.66 -2.71
C GLN A 48 -4.02 9.52 -2.44
N MET A 49 -4.43 9.76 -1.20
CA MET A 49 -5.83 9.71 -0.82
C MET A 49 -6.17 10.62 0.37
N PRO A 50 -7.44 11.05 0.50
CA PRO A 50 -7.91 11.76 1.68
C PRO A 50 -7.54 11.02 2.96
N CYS A 51 -6.98 11.78 3.91
CA CYS A 51 -6.64 11.25 5.21
C CYS A 51 -7.11 12.19 6.32
N ARG A 52 -7.23 11.64 7.54
CA ARG A 52 -7.58 12.39 8.74
C ARG A 52 -6.91 11.77 9.95
N THR A 53 -6.35 12.59 10.84
CA THR A 53 -5.96 12.18 12.18
C THR A 53 -7.10 12.37 13.17
N ALA A 54 -7.15 11.50 14.18
CA ALA A 54 -8.08 11.53 15.28
C ALA A 54 -7.46 10.81 16.49
N PHE A 55 -8.21 10.75 17.58
CA PHE A 55 -7.88 9.96 18.75
C PHE A 55 -8.95 8.88 18.95
N LEU A 56 -8.63 7.79 19.66
CA LEU A 56 -9.57 6.68 19.88
C LEU A 56 -10.86 7.08 20.63
N ASP A 57 -10.85 8.20 21.34
CA ASP A 57 -12.01 8.79 22.00
C ASP A 57 -12.86 9.69 21.08
N ASP A 58 -12.50 9.86 19.80
CA ASP A 58 -13.30 10.60 18.83
C ASP A 58 -14.72 10.00 18.79
N PRO A 59 -15.78 10.83 18.78
CA PRO A 59 -17.17 10.36 18.64
C PRO A 59 -17.41 9.40 17.46
N LEU A 60 -16.58 9.46 16.41
CA LEU A 60 -16.52 8.51 15.30
C LEU A 60 -16.38 7.05 15.77
N PHE A 61 -15.57 6.82 16.80
CA PHE A 61 -15.26 5.49 17.36
C PHE A 61 -16.14 5.12 18.56
N GLY A 62 -17.06 6.01 18.93
CA GLY A 62 -18.00 5.83 20.03
C GLY A 62 -17.75 6.71 21.25
N GLY A 63 -16.86 7.70 21.15
CA GLY A 63 -16.56 8.64 22.24
C GLY A 63 -15.57 8.08 23.27
N PRO A 64 -15.24 8.87 24.32
CA PRO A 64 -14.41 8.39 25.42
C PRO A 64 -15.06 7.16 26.05
N LYS A 65 -14.36 6.03 25.98
CA LYS A 65 -14.74 4.80 26.67
C LYS A 65 -13.86 4.66 27.90
N ALA A 66 -14.50 4.41 29.03
CA ALA A 66 -13.81 4.00 30.25
C ALA A 66 -12.90 2.78 29.97
N ALA A 67 -11.73 2.74 30.60
CA ALA A 67 -10.70 1.73 30.38
C ALA A 67 -11.28 0.32 30.61
N VAL A 68 -11.21 -0.59 29.63
CA VAL A 68 -11.65 -1.99 29.84
C VAL A 68 -10.70 -2.68 30.80
N THR A 69 -11.16 -2.97 32.01
CA THR A 69 -10.35 -3.60 33.06
C THR A 69 -10.50 -5.11 33.12
N ALA A 70 -11.63 -5.65 32.65
CA ALA A 70 -11.81 -7.08 32.48
C ALA A 70 -12.93 -7.42 31.49
N ILE A 71 -12.83 -8.59 30.86
CA ILE A 71 -13.93 -9.21 30.12
C ILE A 71 -14.43 -10.37 30.97
N GLN A 72 -15.68 -10.32 31.39
CA GLN A 72 -16.31 -11.36 32.19
C GLN A 72 -16.58 -12.61 31.33
N PRO A 73 -16.73 -13.80 31.95
CA PRO A 73 -17.00 -15.06 31.25
C PRO A 73 -18.27 -15.06 30.38
N ASP A 74 -19.21 -14.14 30.66
CA ASP A 74 -20.45 -13.96 29.90
C ASP A 74 -20.29 -13.01 28.70
N GLY A 75 -19.09 -12.48 28.48
CA GLY A 75 -18.76 -11.53 27.42
C GLY A 75 -19.06 -10.08 27.76
N SER A 76 -19.50 -9.77 28.98
CA SER A 76 -19.66 -8.39 29.44
C SER A 76 -18.31 -7.75 29.79
N VAL A 77 -18.21 -6.44 29.64
CA VAL A 77 -16.97 -5.66 29.76
C VAL A 77 -17.04 -4.81 31.02
N LEU A 78 -16.07 -4.98 31.93
CA LEU A 78 -15.85 -4.12 33.09
C LEU A 78 -14.96 -2.94 32.67
N THR A 79 -15.28 -1.74 33.14
CA THR A 79 -14.50 -0.54 32.82
C THR A 79 -14.18 0.31 34.05
N ASP A 80 -12.92 0.73 34.22
CA ASP A 80 -12.52 1.73 35.23
C ASP A 80 -12.57 3.15 34.65
N GLY A 81 -12.95 4.10 35.51
CA GLY A 81 -13.14 5.51 35.18
C GLY A 81 -11.88 6.33 34.92
N GLU A 82 -10.70 5.69 34.82
CA GLU A 82 -9.49 6.38 34.37
C GLU A 82 -9.55 6.59 32.84
N ILE A 83 -9.45 7.86 32.45
CA ILE A 83 -9.36 8.26 31.05
C ILE A 83 -7.98 7.82 30.56
N ILE A 84 -7.91 6.72 29.81
CA ILE A 84 -6.70 6.35 29.07
C ILE A 84 -6.40 7.49 28.10
N ASN A 85 -5.14 7.92 28.00
CA ASN A 85 -4.68 8.77 26.89
C ASN A 85 -5.15 8.13 25.59
N PRO A 86 -6.04 8.79 24.83
CA PRO A 86 -6.68 8.13 23.72
C PRO A 86 -5.62 7.86 22.65
N GLY A 87 -5.50 6.61 22.22
CA GLY A 87 -4.48 6.23 21.25
C GLY A 87 -4.62 7.03 19.95
N PRO A 88 -3.50 7.39 19.29
CA PRO A 88 -3.52 8.14 18.04
C PRO A 88 -4.09 7.26 16.93
N VAL A 89 -4.99 7.85 16.15
CA VAL A 89 -5.66 7.20 15.01
C VAL A 89 -5.40 7.98 13.74
N VAL A 90 -5.20 7.27 12.63
CA VAL A 90 -5.26 7.84 11.28
C VAL A 90 -6.26 7.05 10.43
N LEU A 91 -6.98 7.75 9.57
CA LEU A 91 -7.91 7.17 8.60
C LEU A 91 -7.44 7.52 7.18
N PHE A 92 -7.36 6.52 6.30
CA PHE A 92 -7.06 6.66 4.87
C PHE A 92 -8.23 6.16 4.04
N GLU A 93 -8.83 7.06 3.26
CA GLU A 93 -10.05 6.76 2.48
C GLU A 93 -9.78 6.83 0.97
N PRO A 94 -9.74 5.69 0.25
CA PRO A 94 -9.54 5.67 -1.20
C PRO A 94 -10.60 6.48 -1.95
N ILE A 95 -10.18 7.23 -2.97
CA ILE A 95 -11.08 8.00 -3.85
C ILE A 95 -11.77 7.07 -4.85
N LYS A 96 -10.97 6.19 -5.49
CA LYS A 96 -11.47 5.15 -6.39
C LYS A 96 -11.63 3.84 -5.64
N VAL A 97 -12.76 3.19 -5.89
CA VAL A 97 -13.19 1.99 -5.19
C VAL A 97 -13.45 0.91 -6.23
N MET A 98 -12.83 -0.26 -6.08
CA MET A 98 -13.11 -1.41 -6.94
C MET A 98 -13.88 -2.46 -6.16
N MET A 99 -15.15 -2.63 -6.50
CA MET A 99 -16.00 -3.66 -5.89
C MET A 99 -15.85 -4.98 -6.65
N VAL A 100 -15.41 -6.02 -5.95
CA VAL A 100 -15.26 -7.38 -6.46
C VAL A 100 -16.38 -8.24 -5.90
N LYS A 101 -17.16 -8.85 -6.79
CA LYS A 101 -18.20 -9.81 -6.40
C LYS A 101 -17.67 -11.22 -6.51
N ASP A 102 -17.60 -11.93 -5.38
CA ASP A 102 -17.37 -13.38 -5.37
C ASP A 102 -18.60 -14.05 -6.01
N THR A 103 -18.39 -14.75 -7.12
CA THR A 103 -19.46 -15.40 -7.89
C THR A 103 -20.02 -16.65 -7.22
N ARG A 104 -19.27 -17.26 -6.30
CA ARG A 104 -19.65 -18.46 -5.56
C ARG A 104 -20.49 -18.12 -4.34
N THR A 105 -20.12 -17.10 -3.58
CA THR A 105 -20.82 -16.69 -2.36
C THR A 105 -21.80 -15.55 -2.60
N GLY A 106 -21.65 -14.82 -3.71
CA GLY A 106 -22.37 -13.58 -4.00
C GLY A 106 -21.90 -12.38 -3.17
N THR A 107 -20.88 -12.54 -2.31
CA THR A 107 -20.39 -11.48 -1.44
C THR A 107 -19.63 -10.43 -2.25
N VAL A 108 -19.79 -9.17 -1.87
CA VAL A 108 -19.12 -8.04 -2.51
C VAL A 108 -18.07 -7.51 -1.55
N HIS A 109 -16.87 -7.33 -2.08
CA HIS A 109 -15.67 -6.92 -1.37
C HIS A 109 -15.07 -5.69 -2.03
N GLU A 110 -14.35 -4.87 -1.28
CA GLU A 110 -13.55 -3.79 -1.87
C GLU A 110 -12.12 -4.29 -2.03
N ALA A 111 -11.59 -4.25 -3.25
CA ALA A 111 -10.33 -4.92 -3.60
C ALA A 111 -9.12 -4.44 -2.79
N ARG A 112 -9.00 -3.13 -2.54
CA ARG A 112 -7.86 -2.59 -1.78
C ARG A 112 -7.97 -2.91 -0.29
N THR A 113 -9.17 -2.91 0.27
CA THR A 113 -9.47 -3.35 1.63
C THR A 113 -9.11 -4.83 1.80
N GLU A 114 -9.45 -5.71 0.83
CA GLU A 114 -9.00 -7.10 0.86
C GLU A 114 -7.47 -7.22 0.73
N GLY A 115 -6.84 -6.34 -0.05
CA GLY A 115 -5.39 -6.24 -0.17
C GLY A 115 -4.70 -5.95 1.16
N VAL A 116 -5.13 -4.90 1.89
CA VAL A 116 -4.55 -4.59 3.22
C VAL A 116 -4.85 -5.68 4.24
N ILE A 117 -6.04 -6.30 4.18
CA ILE A 117 -6.37 -7.43 5.07
C ILE A 117 -5.43 -8.60 4.83
N SER A 118 -5.16 -8.93 3.57
CA SER A 118 -4.20 -9.98 3.19
C SER A 118 -2.78 -9.64 3.62
N GLY A 119 -2.45 -8.34 3.70
CA GLY A 119 -1.18 -7.84 4.24
C GLY A 119 -1.09 -7.82 5.77
N GLY A 120 -2.14 -8.16 6.51
CA GLY A 120 -2.11 -8.23 7.97
C GLY A 120 -3.06 -7.27 8.70
N PHE A 121 -3.83 -6.46 7.98
CA PHE A 121 -4.92 -5.71 8.60
C PHE A 121 -6.10 -6.62 8.94
N HIS A 122 -6.98 -6.15 9.83
CA HIS A 122 -8.18 -6.88 10.22
C HIS A 122 -9.43 -6.15 9.79
N ARG A 123 -10.40 -6.89 9.24
CA ARG A 123 -11.73 -6.33 9.00
C ARG A 123 -12.32 -5.89 10.33
N VAL A 124 -12.99 -4.75 10.35
CA VAL A 124 -13.54 -4.16 11.58
C VAL A 124 -15.05 -4.43 11.66
N PRO A 125 -15.49 -5.56 12.25
CA PRO A 125 -16.91 -5.86 12.36
C PRO A 125 -17.61 -4.89 13.31
N ARG A 126 -18.94 -4.92 13.32
CA ARG A 126 -19.76 -4.14 14.24
C ARG A 126 -19.45 -4.50 15.70
N GLY A 127 -19.12 -3.50 16.52
CA GLY A 127 -18.99 -3.65 17.98
C GLY A 127 -17.59 -3.98 18.50
N ILE A 128 -16.65 -4.38 17.64
CA ILE A 128 -15.25 -4.63 18.02
C ILE A 128 -14.38 -3.51 17.45
N MET A 129 -13.56 -2.91 18.30
CA MET A 129 -12.53 -1.92 17.95
C MET A 129 -11.21 -2.43 18.52
N ALA A 130 -10.80 -3.63 18.10
CA ALA A 130 -9.51 -4.19 18.46
C ALA A 130 -8.63 -4.15 17.20
N SER A 131 -7.66 -3.24 17.18
CA SER A 131 -6.62 -3.19 16.16
C SER A 131 -5.47 -4.07 16.61
N LEU A 132 -5.45 -5.32 16.13
CA LEU A 132 -4.28 -6.17 16.29
C LEU A 132 -3.08 -5.53 15.54
N PRO A 133 -1.84 -5.81 15.97
CA PRO A 133 -0.66 -5.36 15.24
C PRO A 133 -0.60 -5.93 13.82
N ALA A 134 -0.27 -5.09 12.84
CA ALA A 134 0.12 -5.55 11.51
C ALA A 134 1.65 -5.52 11.41
N GLU A 135 2.28 -6.68 11.59
CA GLU A 135 3.74 -6.80 11.59
C GLU A 135 4.33 -6.35 10.25
N GLY A 136 5.46 -5.63 10.30
CA GLY A 136 6.16 -5.09 9.14
C GLY A 136 5.52 -3.85 8.50
N TRP A 137 4.28 -3.49 8.81
CA TRP A 137 3.69 -2.23 8.36
C TRP A 137 4.25 -1.03 9.12
N ASN A 138 4.41 0.07 8.41
CA ASN A 138 5.01 1.29 8.95
C ASN A 138 4.21 2.53 8.53
N LEU A 139 4.04 3.47 9.47
CA LEU A 139 3.47 4.78 9.23
C LEU A 139 4.53 5.84 9.47
N TYR A 140 4.81 6.65 8.46
CA TYR A 140 5.81 7.69 8.49
C TYR A 140 5.18 9.08 8.46
N ARG A 141 5.78 10.00 9.20
CA ARG A 141 5.59 11.44 8.99
C ARG A 141 6.39 11.92 7.79
N THR A 142 5.73 12.56 6.84
CA THR A 142 6.39 13.23 5.71
C THR A 142 6.43 14.74 5.94
N ALA A 143 7.04 15.48 5.01
CA ALA A 143 7.03 16.95 5.06
C ALA A 143 5.62 17.54 4.91
N THR A 144 4.70 16.83 4.25
CA THR A 144 3.36 17.30 3.88
C THR A 144 2.23 16.53 4.56
N GLY A 145 2.54 15.46 5.30
CA GLY A 145 1.54 14.68 6.02
C GLY A 145 2.03 13.30 6.44
N LEU A 146 1.38 12.25 5.95
CA LEU A 146 1.58 10.86 6.37
C LEU A 146 1.73 9.91 5.19
N MET A 147 2.52 8.84 5.40
CA MET A 147 2.75 7.78 4.43
C MET A 147 2.67 6.41 5.12
N LEU A 148 1.76 5.57 4.66
CA LEU A 148 1.58 4.18 5.09
C LEU A 148 2.31 3.25 4.12
N CYS A 149 3.17 2.40 4.65
CA CYS A 149 3.93 1.41 3.91
C CYS A 149 3.68 0.00 4.42
N ASP A 150 3.70 -0.96 3.49
CA ASP A 150 3.61 -2.38 3.79
C ASP A 150 4.95 -2.96 4.28
N THR A 151 4.98 -4.28 4.48
CA THR A 151 6.15 -5.04 4.94
C THR A 151 7.33 -5.02 3.98
N PHE A 152 7.09 -4.71 2.72
CA PHE A 152 8.10 -4.62 1.65
C PHE A 152 8.48 -3.16 1.37
N GLU A 153 8.10 -2.24 2.27
CA GLU A 153 8.30 -0.79 2.16
C GLU A 153 7.56 -0.16 0.96
N GLY A 154 6.63 -0.89 0.35
CA GLY A 154 5.75 -0.41 -0.71
C GLY A 154 4.79 0.64 -0.16
N ILE A 155 4.66 1.77 -0.86
CA ILE A 155 3.75 2.84 -0.45
C ILE A 155 2.32 2.42 -0.75
N TRP A 156 1.49 2.30 0.29
CA TRP A 156 0.10 1.88 0.16
C TRP A 156 -0.88 3.03 0.22
N ALA A 157 -0.57 4.04 1.04
CA ALA A 157 -1.36 5.25 1.16
C ALA A 157 -0.49 6.44 1.52
N GLU A 158 -0.80 7.59 0.93
CA GLU A 158 -0.22 8.87 1.25
C GLU A 158 -1.35 9.87 1.47
N GLY A 159 -1.18 10.71 2.48
CA GLY A 159 -2.18 11.68 2.87
C GLY A 159 -1.52 13.01 3.18
N THR A 160 -1.98 14.06 2.51
CA THR A 160 -1.53 15.44 2.77
C THR A 160 -2.44 16.08 3.81
N LEU A 161 -1.89 16.47 4.96
CA LEU A 161 -2.60 17.15 6.04
C LEU A 161 -1.64 17.85 6.99
N GLU A 162 -2.10 18.92 7.61
CA GLU A 162 -1.42 19.51 8.76
C GLU A 162 -1.67 18.63 10.00
N LEU A 163 -0.58 18.15 10.60
CA LEU A 163 -0.66 17.26 11.76
C LEU A 163 -0.75 18.06 13.05
N ASP A 164 -1.77 17.77 13.85
CA ASP A 164 -1.90 18.27 15.22
C ASP A 164 -0.65 17.89 16.04
N PRO A 165 0.09 18.86 16.62
CA PRO A 165 1.23 18.59 17.47
C PRO A 165 0.94 17.63 18.62
N ALA A 166 -0.27 17.67 19.21
CA ALA A 166 -0.66 16.75 20.27
C ALA A 166 -0.75 15.30 19.76
N TRP A 167 -1.31 15.11 18.56
CA TRP A 167 -1.37 13.80 17.92
C TRP A 167 0.02 13.24 17.61
N VAL A 168 0.93 14.09 17.11
CA VAL A 168 2.32 13.70 16.82
C VAL A 168 3.07 13.32 18.10
N SER A 169 2.88 14.09 19.17
CA SER A 169 3.47 13.80 20.48
C SER A 169 3.00 12.43 20.99
N GLU A 170 1.71 12.15 20.89
CA GLU A 170 1.15 10.86 21.34
C GLU A 170 1.63 9.69 20.47
N ALA A 171 1.64 9.84 19.14
CA ALA A 171 2.19 8.83 18.22
C ALA A 171 3.66 8.52 18.52
N THR A 172 4.45 9.55 18.83
CA THR A 172 5.88 9.41 19.17
C THR A 172 6.07 8.75 20.53
N SER A 173 5.26 9.13 21.51
CA SER A 173 5.23 8.52 22.85
C SER A 173 4.89 7.02 22.80
N GLN A 174 3.86 6.65 22.04
CA GLN A 174 3.39 5.26 21.95
C GLN A 174 4.24 4.39 21.02
N GLY A 175 4.85 4.97 19.98
CA GLY A 175 5.61 4.24 18.96
C GLY A 175 4.73 3.46 17.96
N TRP A 176 3.40 3.56 18.07
CA TRP A 176 2.43 2.99 17.14
C TRP A 176 1.21 3.90 16.96
N VAL A 177 0.49 3.69 15.87
CA VAL A 177 -0.75 4.39 15.52
C VAL A 177 -1.80 3.38 15.06
N THR A 178 -3.06 3.56 15.45
CA THR A 178 -4.16 2.78 14.87
C THR A 178 -4.52 3.34 13.50
N VAL A 179 -4.40 2.53 12.45
CA VAL A 179 -4.71 2.91 11.08
C VAL A 179 -6.06 2.30 10.69
N PHE A 180 -6.97 3.12 10.17
CA PHE A 180 -8.16 2.67 9.44
C PHE A 180 -7.96 2.87 7.95
N PHE A 181 -8.32 1.86 7.17
CA PHE A 181 -8.23 1.89 5.72
C PHE A 181 -9.53 1.37 5.08
N GLY A 182 -9.98 2.03 4.02
CA GLY A 182 -11.10 1.59 3.20
C GLY A 182 -12.05 2.74 2.83
N PRO A 183 -13.06 2.48 1.99
CA PRO A 183 -14.06 3.50 1.68
C PRO A 183 -14.99 3.75 2.86
N ARG A 184 -15.68 4.89 2.83
CA ARG A 184 -16.71 5.28 3.79
C ARG A 184 -16.19 5.42 5.21
N LEU A 185 -14.98 5.96 5.38
CA LEU A 185 -14.42 6.28 6.70
C LEU A 185 -14.93 7.62 7.25
N GLY A 186 -15.63 8.39 6.42
CA GLY A 186 -16.10 9.72 6.76
C GLY A 186 -14.95 10.74 6.77
N VAL A 187 -13.93 10.50 5.95
CA VAL A 187 -12.81 11.42 5.72
C VAL A 187 -13.16 12.37 4.58
N ARG A 188 -13.53 11.81 3.41
CA ARG A 188 -13.87 12.60 2.23
C ARG A 188 -15.22 13.30 2.39
N ILE A 189 -15.35 14.47 1.78
CA ILE A 189 -16.65 15.14 1.63
C ILE A 189 -17.37 14.48 0.45
N PRO A 190 -18.60 13.97 0.62
CA PRO A 190 -19.35 13.37 -0.48
C PRO A 190 -19.58 14.36 -1.62
N PRO A 191 -19.65 13.88 -2.88
CA PRO A 191 -20.05 14.72 -4.01
C PRO A 191 -21.36 15.45 -3.73
N HIS A 192 -21.49 16.68 -4.24
CA HIS A 192 -22.67 17.54 -4.05
C HIS A 192 -22.96 17.95 -2.60
N THR A 193 -22.04 17.70 -1.67
CA THR A 193 -22.09 18.19 -0.28
C THR A 193 -20.97 19.20 -0.07
N SER A 194 -21.20 20.24 0.73
CA SER A 194 -20.14 21.16 1.16
C SER A 194 -19.57 20.73 2.52
N ALA A 195 -18.34 21.17 2.83
CA ALA A 195 -17.72 20.95 4.15
C ALA A 195 -18.62 21.41 5.31
N GLN A 196 -19.38 22.50 5.10
CA GLN A 196 -20.29 23.07 6.10
C GLN A 196 -21.54 22.21 6.32
N SER A 197 -22.02 21.55 5.25
CA SER A 197 -23.19 20.67 5.30
C SER A 197 -22.87 19.22 5.68
N TYR A 198 -21.61 18.80 5.59
CA TYR A 198 -21.18 17.45 5.92
C TYR A 198 -20.85 17.30 7.42
N THR A 199 -21.90 17.01 8.19
CA THR A 199 -21.89 17.00 9.65
C THR A 199 -21.14 15.78 10.23
N LEU A 200 -20.71 15.90 11.50
CA LEU A 200 -20.14 14.79 12.26
C LEU A 200 -21.09 13.58 12.33
N GLN A 201 -22.40 13.81 12.45
CA GLN A 201 -23.38 12.72 12.49
C GLN A 201 -23.43 11.95 11.16
N GLN A 202 -23.29 12.64 10.03
CA GLN A 202 -23.20 11.99 8.71
C GLN A 202 -21.91 11.19 8.56
N ARG A 203 -20.76 11.73 9.03
CA ARG A 203 -19.49 10.99 9.08
C ARG A 203 -19.60 9.72 9.91
N ILE A 204 -20.21 9.80 11.10
CA ILE A 204 -20.47 8.65 11.97
C ILE A 204 -21.37 7.62 11.27
N ALA A 205 -22.42 8.07 10.60
CA ALA A 205 -23.32 7.19 9.87
C ALA A 205 -22.61 6.46 8.72
N GLU A 206 -21.79 7.18 7.95
CA GLU A 206 -20.99 6.64 6.86
C GLU A 206 -19.98 5.61 7.36
N PHE A 207 -19.21 5.93 8.41
CA PHE A 207 -18.27 5.00 9.04
C PHE A 207 -18.94 3.73 9.57
N ARG A 208 -20.09 3.87 10.24
CA ARG A 208 -20.88 2.72 10.72
C ARG A 208 -21.39 1.87 9.57
N GLN A 209 -21.81 2.50 8.47
CA GLN A 209 -22.25 1.80 7.28
C GLN A 209 -21.09 1.02 6.65
N GLY A 210 -19.95 1.66 6.39
CA GLY A 210 -18.75 1.01 5.84
C GLY A 210 -18.30 -0.21 6.65
N ARG A 211 -18.29 -0.08 7.99
CA ARG A 211 -18.01 -1.21 8.89
C ARG A 211 -19.04 -2.34 8.78
N SER A 212 -20.34 -2.00 8.74
CA SER A 212 -21.40 -3.01 8.65
C SER A 212 -21.40 -3.77 7.32
N GLU A 213 -20.91 -3.12 6.27
CA GLU A 213 -20.72 -3.69 4.93
C GLU A 213 -19.36 -4.40 4.78
N GLY A 214 -18.51 -4.38 5.83
CA GLY A 214 -17.20 -5.03 5.82
C GLY A 214 -16.15 -4.32 4.96
N LEU A 215 -16.32 -3.03 4.68
CA LEU A 215 -15.46 -2.25 3.79
C LEU A 215 -14.28 -1.59 4.52
N CYS A 216 -14.28 -1.62 5.85
CA CYS A 216 -13.24 -1.02 6.68
C CYS A 216 -12.30 -2.09 7.25
N ALA A 217 -11.00 -1.85 7.11
CA ALA A 217 -9.94 -2.58 7.77
C ALA A 217 -9.22 -1.68 8.78
N ALA A 218 -8.65 -2.28 9.82
CA ALA A 218 -7.80 -1.57 10.77
C ALA A 218 -6.66 -2.44 11.31
N ALA A 219 -5.59 -1.78 11.72
CA ALA A 219 -4.45 -2.40 12.39
C ALA A 219 -3.71 -1.38 13.27
N SER A 220 -2.93 -1.88 14.22
CA SER A 220 -1.92 -1.07 14.92
C SER A 220 -0.61 -1.16 14.12
N VAL A 221 -0.09 -0.01 13.70
CA VAL A 221 1.05 0.12 12.78
C VAL A 221 2.18 0.89 13.47
N LYS A 222 3.43 0.49 13.23
CA LYS A 222 4.60 1.14 13.83
C LYS A 222 4.72 2.59 13.34
N TRP A 223 4.93 3.52 14.27
CA TRP A 223 5.10 4.94 13.98
C TRP A 223 6.57 5.30 13.76
N HIS A 224 6.82 6.19 12.79
CA HIS A 224 8.11 6.79 12.52
C HIS A 224 7.98 8.31 12.38
N PRO A 225 8.69 9.10 13.21
CA PRO A 225 8.54 10.57 13.24
C PRO A 225 9.12 11.27 12.01
N VAL A 226 9.85 10.54 11.16
CA VAL A 226 10.49 11.03 9.94
C VAL A 226 10.42 9.91 8.90
N ALA A 227 9.86 10.19 7.73
CA ALA A 227 9.97 9.34 6.56
C ALA A 227 11.43 9.22 6.16
N PRO A 228 11.89 8.07 5.64
CA PRO A 228 13.26 7.99 5.15
C PRO A 228 13.48 9.05 4.08
N GLN A 229 14.65 9.67 4.12
CA GLN A 229 15.05 10.68 3.13
C GLN A 229 15.35 10.04 1.76
N GLU A 230 15.37 8.71 1.70
CA GLU A 230 15.68 7.95 0.50
C GLU A 230 14.40 7.50 -0.21
N THR A 231 14.39 7.59 -1.54
CA THR A 231 13.33 7.04 -2.39
C THR A 231 13.04 5.58 -2.06
N ARG A 232 11.77 5.21 -2.17
CA ARG A 232 11.27 3.84 -2.07
C ARG A 232 10.68 3.34 -3.39
N SER A 233 10.71 4.18 -4.41
CA SER A 233 10.06 3.92 -5.68
C SER A 233 10.96 3.08 -6.58
N TRP A 234 10.44 1.98 -7.08
CA TRP A 234 11.01 1.29 -8.23
C TRP A 234 10.45 1.89 -9.52
N VAL A 235 11.30 2.02 -10.53
CA VAL A 235 10.90 2.43 -11.88
C VAL A 235 11.56 1.52 -12.90
N LEU A 236 10.75 0.85 -13.71
CA LEU A 236 11.25 0.08 -14.85
C LEU A 236 11.20 0.96 -16.10
N LEU A 237 12.33 1.08 -16.78
CA LEU A 237 12.47 1.84 -18.02
C LEU A 237 12.82 0.88 -19.16
N PRO A 238 12.25 1.08 -20.37
CA PRO A 238 12.46 0.17 -21.49
C PRO A 238 13.92 0.14 -21.95
N ALA A 239 14.28 -0.91 -22.70
CA ALA A 239 15.54 -0.93 -23.43
C ALA A 239 15.66 0.29 -24.36
N GLY A 240 16.89 0.78 -24.56
CA GLY A 240 17.19 2.02 -25.28
C GLY A 240 17.19 3.28 -24.41
N THR A 241 16.67 3.20 -23.18
CA THR A 241 16.68 4.35 -22.26
C THR A 241 18.12 4.76 -21.93
N PHE A 242 18.37 6.07 -21.93
CA PHE A 242 19.72 6.66 -21.75
C PHE A 242 20.75 6.16 -22.78
N GLY A 243 20.30 5.71 -23.96
CA GLY A 243 21.17 5.13 -24.98
C GLY A 243 21.73 3.75 -24.58
N GLN A 244 21.19 3.10 -23.55
CA GLN A 244 21.60 1.77 -23.12
C GLN A 244 20.75 0.70 -23.81
N PRO A 245 21.36 -0.35 -24.37
CA PRO A 245 20.61 -1.42 -25.03
C PRO A 245 19.83 -2.28 -24.02
N LEU A 246 20.24 -2.29 -22.75
CA LEU A 246 19.61 -3.08 -21.71
C LEU A 246 18.33 -2.39 -21.18
N PRO A 247 17.30 -3.15 -20.79
CA PRO A 247 16.21 -2.61 -20.00
C PRO A 247 16.74 -2.20 -18.61
N VAL A 248 16.17 -1.12 -18.05
CA VAL A 248 16.68 -0.50 -16.82
C VAL A 248 15.70 -0.73 -15.67
N ALA A 249 16.23 -1.10 -14.51
CA ALA A 249 15.51 -1.06 -13.23
C ALA A 249 16.15 0.01 -12.34
N TYR A 250 15.42 1.10 -12.11
CA TYR A 250 15.75 2.05 -11.05
C TYR A 250 15.15 1.57 -9.73
N MET A 251 15.92 1.56 -8.65
CA MET A 251 15.47 1.08 -7.35
C MET A 251 16.03 1.89 -6.16
N PRO A 252 15.41 1.76 -4.98
CA PRO A 252 15.91 2.34 -3.73
C PRO A 252 17.30 1.85 -3.34
N GLN A 253 18.22 2.77 -3.06
CA GLN A 253 19.53 2.45 -2.48
C GLN A 253 19.44 1.82 -1.09
N LEU A 254 18.38 2.10 -0.34
CA LEU A 254 18.12 1.49 0.96
C LEU A 254 18.18 -0.06 0.95
N ASN A 255 17.80 -0.68 -0.18
CA ASN A 255 17.84 -2.13 -0.37
C ASN A 255 19.27 -2.69 -0.28
N PHE A 256 20.28 -1.90 -0.65
CA PHE A 256 21.69 -2.25 -0.52
C PHE A 256 22.32 -1.73 0.77
N THR A 257 21.84 -0.62 1.32
CA THR A 257 22.42 0.01 2.53
C THR A 257 22.50 -0.97 3.71
N ARG A 258 21.47 -1.79 3.92
CA ARG A 258 21.46 -2.81 5.00
C ARG A 258 22.45 -3.96 4.77
N LEU A 259 22.95 -4.11 3.56
CA LEU A 259 23.84 -5.18 3.11
C LEU A 259 25.28 -4.70 2.85
N GLY A 260 25.65 -3.52 3.37
CA GLY A 260 26.98 -2.94 3.20
C GLY A 260 27.11 -1.92 2.06
N GLY A 261 25.99 -1.56 1.43
CA GLY A 261 25.92 -0.53 0.37
C GLY A 261 26.09 -1.08 -1.05
N PRO A 262 25.73 -0.30 -2.09
CA PRO A 262 25.82 -0.75 -3.49
C PRO A 262 27.23 -1.18 -3.91
N GLU A 263 28.26 -0.52 -3.38
CA GLU A 263 29.65 -0.79 -3.70
C GLU A 263 30.08 -2.22 -3.30
N ALA A 264 29.48 -2.79 -2.25
CA ALA A 264 29.73 -4.17 -1.82
C ALA A 264 29.34 -5.19 -2.91
N PHE A 265 28.43 -4.80 -3.81
CA PHE A 265 27.96 -5.58 -4.94
C PHE A 265 28.60 -5.14 -6.27
N GLY A 266 29.64 -4.32 -6.23
CA GLY A 266 30.35 -3.85 -7.43
C GLY A 266 29.64 -2.73 -8.19
N PHE A 267 28.62 -2.09 -7.61
CA PHE A 267 28.02 -0.91 -8.21
C PHE A 267 28.98 0.28 -8.13
N VAL A 268 29.01 1.09 -9.19
CA VAL A 268 29.81 2.32 -9.26
C VAL A 268 28.91 3.54 -9.34
N ARG A 269 29.40 4.70 -8.91
CA ARG A 269 28.74 5.98 -9.17
C ARG A 269 28.40 6.06 -10.66
N THR A 270 27.16 6.44 -10.97
CA THR A 270 26.67 6.48 -12.35
C THR A 270 27.60 7.35 -13.19
N PRO A 271 28.31 6.77 -14.18
CA PRO A 271 29.25 7.52 -14.99
C PRO A 271 28.51 8.46 -15.95
N GLU A 272 29.20 9.48 -16.46
CA GLU A 272 28.68 10.34 -17.54
C GLU A 272 28.30 9.52 -18.78
N ARG A 273 28.95 8.38 -18.99
CA ARG A 273 28.68 7.42 -20.07
C ARG A 273 28.33 6.06 -19.48
N LEU A 274 27.06 5.68 -19.60
CA LEU A 274 26.55 4.40 -19.10
C LEU A 274 27.09 3.16 -19.85
N ALA A 275 27.87 3.34 -20.92
CA ALA A 275 28.49 2.22 -21.65
C ALA A 275 29.58 1.50 -20.84
N ASP A 276 30.14 2.14 -19.82
CA ASP A 276 31.26 1.63 -19.02
C ASP A 276 30.81 1.05 -17.66
N ILE A 277 29.55 0.61 -17.55
CA ILE A 277 28.99 0.11 -16.30
C ILE A 277 29.48 -1.33 -16.02
N PRO A 278 30.00 -1.61 -14.82
CA PRO A 278 30.51 -2.94 -14.48
C PRO A 278 29.38 -3.96 -14.29
N ILE A 279 29.75 -5.24 -14.23
CA ILE A 279 28.85 -6.32 -13.83
C ILE A 279 28.83 -6.40 -12.31
N ALA A 280 27.63 -6.50 -11.73
CA ALA A 280 27.45 -6.64 -10.30
C ALA A 280 27.97 -8.00 -9.80
N VAL A 281 28.47 -8.02 -8.57
CA VAL A 281 29.03 -9.22 -7.92
C VAL A 281 28.07 -9.72 -6.86
N GLY A 282 27.83 -11.04 -6.85
CA GLY A 282 27.08 -11.69 -5.77
C GLY A 282 25.58 -11.40 -5.75
N VAL A 283 25.04 -10.74 -6.78
CA VAL A 283 23.60 -10.47 -6.98
C VAL A 283 23.15 -10.92 -8.37
N THR A 284 21.91 -11.37 -8.49
CA THR A 284 21.28 -11.82 -9.73
C THR A 284 19.83 -11.36 -9.76
N ALA A 285 19.29 -11.10 -10.93
CA ALA A 285 17.88 -10.77 -11.13
C ALA A 285 17.08 -12.05 -11.43
N GLU A 286 16.14 -12.39 -10.56
CA GLU A 286 15.08 -13.35 -10.85
C GLU A 286 13.91 -12.58 -11.48
N VAL A 287 13.64 -12.85 -12.76
CA VAL A 287 12.59 -12.18 -13.52
C VAL A 287 11.49 -13.19 -13.82
N THR A 288 10.28 -12.91 -13.35
CA THR A 288 9.09 -13.73 -13.55
C THR A 288 8.07 -12.98 -14.41
N PRO A 289 6.95 -13.61 -14.83
CA PRO A 289 5.91 -12.88 -15.57
C PRO A 289 5.27 -11.71 -14.82
N THR A 290 5.51 -11.56 -13.51
CA THR A 290 4.88 -10.53 -12.66
C THR A 290 5.84 -9.78 -11.76
N ASP A 291 7.07 -10.26 -11.55
CA ASP A 291 7.97 -9.76 -10.52
C ASP A 291 9.43 -9.72 -11.01
N VAL A 292 10.20 -8.77 -10.51
CA VAL A 292 11.65 -8.68 -10.67
C VAL A 292 12.25 -8.64 -9.27
N ASP A 293 12.97 -9.69 -8.89
CA ASP A 293 13.61 -9.79 -7.59
C ASP A 293 15.13 -9.79 -7.75
N LEU A 294 15.83 -8.94 -6.99
CA LEU A 294 17.27 -9.03 -6.85
C LEU A 294 17.60 -9.93 -5.67
N VAL A 295 18.38 -10.97 -5.92
CA VAL A 295 18.74 -11.97 -4.91
C VAL A 295 20.24 -12.24 -4.88
N GLN A 296 20.75 -12.70 -3.74
CA GLN A 296 22.09 -13.20 -3.53
C GLN A 296 22.09 -14.72 -3.68
N PRO A 297 22.41 -15.29 -4.86
CA PRO A 297 22.18 -16.72 -5.14
C PRO A 297 23.02 -17.68 -4.28
N HIS A 298 24.02 -17.17 -3.56
CA HIS A 298 24.88 -17.94 -2.67
C HIS A 298 24.38 -18.01 -1.22
N LEU A 299 23.30 -17.29 -0.89
CA LEU A 299 22.66 -17.31 0.43
C LEU A 299 21.41 -18.18 0.40
N ASP A 300 21.00 -18.64 1.58
CA ASP A 300 19.76 -19.36 1.78
C ASP A 300 18.53 -18.51 1.39
N ASP A 301 17.46 -19.17 0.98
CA ASP A 301 16.22 -18.56 0.47
C ASP A 301 15.55 -17.55 1.43
N SER A 302 15.80 -17.68 2.73
CA SER A 302 15.25 -16.77 3.74
C SER A 302 16.07 -15.48 3.91
N LEU A 303 17.30 -15.45 3.39
CA LEU A 303 18.27 -14.36 3.59
C LEU A 303 18.80 -13.76 2.29
N ASN A 304 18.45 -14.35 1.14
CA ASN A 304 19.00 -13.96 -0.14
C ASN A 304 18.34 -12.74 -0.78
N PHE A 305 17.22 -12.25 -0.26
CA PHE A 305 16.47 -11.16 -0.89
C PHE A 305 17.11 -9.79 -0.67
N VAL A 306 17.41 -9.09 -1.75
CA VAL A 306 17.94 -7.70 -1.72
C VAL A 306 16.79 -6.71 -1.85
N GLY A 307 15.89 -6.93 -2.81
CA GLY A 307 14.75 -6.08 -3.08
C GLY A 307 14.01 -6.55 -4.32
N GLY A 308 12.74 -6.17 -4.45
CA GLY A 308 11.90 -6.64 -5.55
C GLY A 308 10.88 -5.62 -6.01
N TYR A 309 10.43 -5.81 -7.24
CA TYR A 309 9.38 -5.05 -7.90
C TYR A 309 8.29 -5.99 -8.39
N ARG A 310 7.04 -5.71 -8.01
CA ARG A 310 5.87 -6.38 -8.56
C ARG A 310 5.19 -5.49 -9.59
N ALA A 311 4.99 -6.01 -10.80
CA ALA A 311 4.27 -5.31 -11.86
C ALA A 311 2.81 -5.04 -11.44
N PRO A 312 2.35 -3.78 -11.39
CA PRO A 312 1.00 -3.42 -10.93
C PRO A 312 -0.13 -4.07 -11.74
N GLY A 313 0.06 -4.26 -13.04
CA GLY A 313 -0.88 -4.96 -13.92
C GLY A 313 -0.68 -6.47 -14.00
N GLY A 314 0.19 -7.05 -13.16
CA GLY A 314 0.54 -8.46 -13.17
C GLY A 314 0.93 -8.97 -14.57
N ALA A 315 0.50 -10.19 -14.90
CA ALA A 315 0.91 -10.87 -16.14
C ALA A 315 0.35 -10.23 -17.43
N THR A 316 -0.51 -9.20 -17.32
CA THR A 316 -1.12 -8.53 -18.47
C THR A 316 -0.62 -7.10 -18.69
N ASP A 317 0.33 -6.64 -17.86
CA ASP A 317 0.97 -5.35 -18.07
C ASP A 317 1.87 -5.40 -19.31
N LEU A 318 1.45 -4.72 -20.39
CA LEU A 318 2.18 -4.70 -21.65
C LEU A 318 3.55 -4.00 -21.53
N ARG A 319 3.68 -3.00 -20.64
CA ARG A 319 4.95 -2.30 -20.42
C ARG A 319 5.93 -3.24 -19.73
N TYR A 320 5.45 -3.94 -18.71
CA TYR A 320 6.23 -4.98 -18.03
C TYR A 320 6.58 -6.12 -18.98
N ALA A 321 5.63 -6.63 -19.78
CA ALA A 321 5.88 -7.72 -20.72
C ALA A 321 6.96 -7.38 -21.75
N ALA A 322 6.98 -6.14 -22.27
CA ALA A 322 8.04 -5.68 -23.17
C ALA A 322 9.40 -5.58 -22.45
N TRP A 323 9.42 -5.04 -21.23
CA TRP A 323 10.62 -4.96 -20.39
C TRP A 323 11.18 -6.35 -20.06
N HIS A 324 10.30 -7.28 -19.64
CA HIS A 324 10.59 -8.68 -19.34
C HIS A 324 11.17 -9.41 -20.54
N ALA A 325 10.55 -9.26 -21.72
CA ALA A 325 11.06 -9.86 -22.95
C ALA A 325 12.46 -9.35 -23.30
N ALA A 326 12.72 -8.04 -23.13
CA ALA A 326 14.05 -7.47 -23.32
C ALA A 326 15.06 -8.04 -22.30
N ALA A 327 14.69 -8.15 -21.03
CA ALA A 327 15.55 -8.68 -19.98
C ALA A 327 16.02 -10.11 -20.28
N HIS A 328 15.11 -10.99 -20.69
CA HIS A 328 15.45 -12.35 -21.11
C HIS A 328 16.22 -12.40 -22.43
N THR A 329 15.90 -11.54 -23.40
CA THR A 329 16.62 -11.48 -24.68
C THR A 329 18.09 -11.11 -24.48
N HIS A 330 18.36 -10.19 -23.55
CA HIS A 330 19.72 -9.75 -23.25
C HIS A 330 20.43 -10.60 -22.18
N GLY A 331 19.69 -11.41 -21.41
CA GLY A 331 20.21 -12.15 -20.25
C GLY A 331 20.72 -11.25 -19.12
N GLN A 332 20.48 -9.94 -19.21
CA GLN A 332 21.00 -8.91 -18.32
C GLN A 332 20.04 -7.73 -18.26
N ILE A 333 20.07 -7.03 -17.13
CA ILE A 333 19.40 -5.75 -16.93
C ILE A 333 20.40 -4.72 -16.41
N LEU A 334 20.15 -3.44 -16.69
CA LEU A 334 20.86 -2.36 -16.02
C LEU A 334 20.14 -2.01 -14.73
N VAL A 335 20.79 -2.17 -13.58
CA VAL A 335 20.26 -1.72 -12.29
C VAL A 335 20.89 -0.38 -11.94
N ILE A 336 20.04 0.60 -11.66
CA ILE A 336 20.43 1.91 -11.14
C ILE A 336 19.81 2.04 -9.76
N THR A 337 20.61 2.36 -8.76
CA THR A 337 20.14 2.48 -7.39
C THR A 337 20.49 3.85 -6.84
N GLY A 338 19.53 4.52 -6.20
CA GLY A 338 19.77 5.85 -5.67
C GLY A 338 18.84 6.22 -4.52
N HIS A 339 19.04 7.42 -3.98
CA HIS A 339 18.30 7.94 -2.84
C HIS A 339 17.17 8.91 -3.23
N GLN A 340 17.02 9.27 -4.50
CA GLN A 340 16.06 10.29 -4.94
C GLN A 340 14.97 9.68 -5.80
N ASP A 341 13.75 10.19 -5.71
CA ASP A 341 12.67 9.71 -6.56
C ASP A 341 13.00 9.91 -8.04
N PHE A 342 12.93 8.82 -8.82
CA PHE A 342 13.11 8.92 -10.25
C PHE A 342 11.89 9.60 -10.90
N PRO A 343 12.08 10.64 -11.73
CA PRO A 343 10.98 11.36 -12.35
C PRO A 343 10.35 10.51 -13.47
N ALA A 344 9.34 9.71 -13.14
CA ALA A 344 8.63 8.85 -14.09
C ALA A 344 7.12 8.78 -13.83
N GLY A 345 6.37 8.32 -14.83
CA GLY A 345 4.94 8.06 -14.72
C GLY A 345 4.11 9.30 -14.42
N HIS A 346 3.28 9.25 -13.38
CA HIS A 346 2.42 10.37 -13.00
C HIS A 346 3.21 11.57 -12.43
N LYS A 347 4.44 11.33 -11.93
CA LYS A 347 5.28 12.36 -11.29
C LYS A 347 5.81 13.42 -12.26
N ILE A 348 5.67 13.23 -13.57
CA ILE A 348 6.12 14.16 -14.61
C ILE A 348 4.98 14.82 -15.40
N ARG A 349 3.71 14.57 -15.04
CA ARG A 349 2.54 15.01 -15.83
C ARG A 349 2.40 16.52 -16.00
N HIS A 350 3.02 17.31 -15.12
CA HIS A 350 2.89 18.76 -15.09
C HIS A 350 4.22 19.49 -15.38
N ASP A 351 5.27 18.74 -15.67
CA ASP A 351 6.61 19.29 -15.81
C ASP A 351 6.96 19.48 -17.29
N THR A 352 7.81 20.47 -17.57
CA THR A 352 8.36 20.62 -18.91
C THR A 352 9.38 19.51 -19.18
N PRO A 353 9.61 19.11 -20.44
CA PRO A 353 10.65 18.13 -20.77
C PRO A 353 12.03 18.53 -20.22
N GLU A 354 12.37 19.82 -20.26
CA GLU A 354 13.63 20.35 -19.72
C GLU A 354 13.76 20.15 -18.20
N ASP A 355 12.67 20.36 -17.45
CA ASP A 355 12.64 20.14 -16.00
C ASP A 355 12.73 18.65 -15.63
N VAL A 356 12.14 17.78 -16.47
CA VAL A 356 12.27 16.32 -16.34
C VAL A 356 13.71 15.91 -16.58
N ASP A 357 14.32 16.34 -17.69
CA ASP A 357 15.69 16.00 -18.06
C ASP A 357 16.69 16.46 -16.99
N LYS A 358 16.53 17.69 -16.48
CA LYS A 358 17.38 18.21 -15.41
C LYS A 358 17.30 17.36 -14.14
N ARG A 359 16.10 16.93 -13.75
CA ARG A 359 15.91 16.06 -12.58
C ARG A 359 16.44 14.65 -12.83
N VAL A 360 16.25 14.09 -14.03
CA VAL A 360 16.85 12.81 -14.42
C VAL A 360 18.37 12.88 -14.25
N LEU A 361 19.02 13.91 -14.81
CA LEU A 361 20.47 14.09 -14.68
C LEU A 361 20.92 14.23 -13.23
N GLN A 362 20.17 14.98 -12.41
CA GLN A 362 20.43 15.12 -10.99
C GLN A 362 20.33 13.79 -10.23
N VAL A 363 19.25 13.03 -10.46
CA VAL A 363 19.03 11.72 -9.84
C VAL A 363 20.11 10.74 -10.27
N MET A 364 20.43 10.70 -11.57
CA MET A 364 21.47 9.85 -12.13
C MET A 364 22.85 10.17 -11.53
N GLY A 365 23.24 11.45 -11.48
CA GLY A 365 24.52 11.87 -10.89
C GLY A 365 24.66 11.54 -9.39
N ALA A 366 23.54 11.37 -8.69
CA ALA A 366 23.51 10.95 -7.29
C ALA A 366 23.40 9.42 -7.10
N SER A 367 23.22 8.64 -8.17
CA SER A 367 22.93 7.20 -8.13
C SER A 367 24.17 6.36 -8.42
N TYR A 368 24.04 5.06 -8.17
CA TYR A 368 24.99 4.02 -8.50
C TYR A 368 24.40 3.09 -9.57
N ALA A 369 25.25 2.45 -10.37
CA ALA A 369 24.81 1.56 -11.43
C ALA A 369 25.70 0.32 -11.58
N ALA A 370 25.08 -0.80 -11.94
CA ALA A 370 25.73 -2.02 -12.37
C ALA A 370 24.81 -2.80 -13.32
N THR A 371 25.41 -3.60 -14.19
CA THR A 371 24.67 -4.61 -14.96
C THR A 371 24.48 -5.86 -14.11
N VAL A 372 23.28 -6.40 -14.09
CA VAL A 372 22.93 -7.58 -13.29
C VAL A 372 22.44 -8.68 -14.22
N SER A 373 23.01 -9.87 -14.09
CA SER A 373 22.61 -11.05 -14.88
C SER A 373 21.19 -11.48 -14.50
N VAL A 374 20.41 -11.91 -15.48
CA VAL A 374 19.10 -12.52 -15.28
C VAL A 374 19.30 -14.03 -15.09
N SER A 375 18.66 -14.60 -14.08
CA SER A 375 18.71 -16.05 -13.83
C SER A 375 17.94 -16.82 -14.90
N ASP A 376 18.58 -17.83 -15.51
CA ASP A 376 17.94 -18.75 -16.45
C ASP A 376 17.05 -19.80 -15.77
N THR A 377 17.10 -19.90 -14.44
CA THR A 377 16.39 -20.94 -13.68
C THR A 377 15.22 -20.31 -12.91
N PRO A 378 13.97 -20.40 -13.41
CA PRO A 378 12.83 -20.02 -12.60
C PRO A 378 12.77 -20.95 -11.39
N ARG A 379 12.72 -20.38 -10.17
CA ARG A 379 12.44 -21.17 -8.97
C ARG A 379 11.16 -21.97 -9.21
N ARG A 380 11.18 -23.25 -8.83
CA ARG A 380 9.94 -24.00 -8.63
C ARG A 380 9.11 -23.22 -7.62
N ALA A 381 7.91 -22.83 -8.00
CA ALA A 381 6.97 -22.19 -7.09
C ALA A 381 6.93 -23.00 -5.77
N PRO A 382 6.91 -22.33 -4.60
CA PRO A 382 6.68 -23.03 -3.35
C PRO A 382 5.40 -23.85 -3.51
N LEU A 383 5.49 -25.14 -3.19
CA LEU A 383 4.31 -26.01 -3.13
C LEU A 383 3.33 -25.36 -2.15
N ALA A 384 2.21 -24.88 -2.68
CA ALA A 384 1.14 -24.22 -1.94
C ALA A 384 0.50 -25.14 -0.89
#